data_AF-A0A973U1E1-F1
#
_entry.id   AF-A0A973U1E1-F1
#
_cell.length_a   1.000
_cell.length_b   1.000
_cell.length_c   1.000
_cell.angle_alpha   90.00
_cell.angle_beta   90.00
_cell.angle_gamma   90.00
#
_symmetry.space_group_name_H-M   'P 1'
#
loop_
_entity.id
_entity.type
_entity.pdbx_description
1 polymer ?
#
loop_
_entity_poly.entity_id
_entity_poly.type
_entity_poly.pdbx_seq_one_letter_code
_entity_poly.pdbx_strand_id
1 'polypeptide(L)' 'MDLNYLYHRQQVAQYNADQSACAQSRNAHQAMADAYGVLIGQSKNSIGLVRA' A
#
# COMPACT_ATOMS: atom_id res chain seq x y z
N MET A 1 2.39 -1.11 13.57
CA MET A 1 1.58 -0.31 12.63
C MET A 1 0.31 -1.09 12.39
N ASP A 2 -0.86 -0.51 12.66
CA ASP A 2 -2.12 -1.24 12.52
C ASP A 2 -2.56 -1.36 11.05
N LEU A 3 -3.55 -2.22 10.82
CA LEU A 3 -4.05 -2.52 9.49
C LEU A 3 -4.74 -1.30 8.83
N ASN A 4 -5.41 -0.45 9.60
CA ASN A 4 -6.08 0.75 9.10
C ASN A 4 -5.06 1.77 8.59
N TYR A 5 -3.96 1.95 9.32
CA TYR A 5 -2.87 2.81 8.88
C TYR A 5 -2.27 2.31 7.56
N LEU A 6 -2.04 1.01 7.43
CA LEU A 6 -1.47 0.43 6.20
C LEU A 6 -2.39 0.65 4.99
N TYR A 7 -3.70 0.43 5.15
CA TYR A 7 -4.68 0.72 4.11
C TYR A 7 -4.73 2.20 3.75
N HIS A 8 -4.77 3.09 4.75
CA HIS A 8 -4.77 4.52 4.51
C HIS A 8 -3.53 4.96 3.72
N ARG A 9 -2.35 4.47 4.09
CA ARG A 9 -1.10 4.79 3.39
C ARG A 9 -1.03 4.20 1.98
N GLN A 10 -1.58 3.01 1.77
CA GLN A 10 -1.71 2.42 0.44
C GLN A 10 -2.57 3.30 -0.47
N GLN A 11 -3.73 3.74 0.01
CA GLN A 11 -4.65 4.61 -0.75
C GLN A 11 -4.01 5.96 -1.09
N VAL A 12 -3.31 6.59 -0.13
CA VAL A 12 -2.58 7.84 -0.39
C VAL A 12 -1.48 7.64 -1.43
N ALA A 13 -0.74 6.53 -1.36
CA ALA A 13 0.30 6.23 -2.35
C ALA A 13 -0.30 6.03 -3.75
N GLN A 14 -1.42 5.31 -3.86
CA GLN A 14 -2.15 5.14 -5.13
C GLN A 14 -2.62 6.48 -5.69
N TYR A 15 -3.28 7.29 -4.86
CA TYR A 15 -3.70 8.64 -5.26
C TYR A 15 -2.53 9.49 -5.79
N ASN A 16 -1.38 9.45 -5.13
CA ASN A 16 -0.20 10.18 -5.58
C ASN A 16 0.40 9.61 -6.87
N ALA A 17 0.30 8.30 -7.10
CA ALA A 17 0.70 7.68 -8.36
C ALA A 17 -0.22 8.14 -9.50
N ASP A 18 -1.53 8.22 -9.26
CA ASP A 18 -2.51 8.65 -10.26
C ASP A 18 -2.38 10.13 -10.62
N GLN A 19 -2.06 10.97 -9.63
CA GLN A 19 -1.95 12.43 -9.80
C GLN A 19 -0.54 12.91 -10.20
N SER A 20 0.47 12.04 -10.19
CA SER A 20 1.85 12.44 -10.46
C SER A 20 2.10 12.80 -11.93
N ALA A 21 2.61 14.02 -12.16
CA ALA A 21 2.88 14.53 -13.50
C ALA A 21 4.03 13.80 -14.22
N CYS A 22 5.08 13.39 -13.50
CA CYS A 22 6.24 12.73 -14.11
C CYS A 22 6.26 11.21 -13.87
N ALA A 23 6.77 10.48 -14.88
CA ALA A 23 6.82 9.02 -14.85
C ALA A 23 7.63 8.46 -13.67
N GLN A 24 8.75 9.11 -13.33
CA GLN A 24 9.57 8.71 -12.20
C GLN A 24 8.80 8.80 -10.86
N SER A 25 8.06 9.89 -10.65
CA SER A 25 7.24 10.06 -9.45
C SER A 25 6.09 9.06 -9.40
N ARG A 26 5.39 8.84 -10.52
CA ARG A 26 4.36 7.79 -10.63
C ARG A 26 4.90 6.43 -10.21
N ASN A 27 6.06 6.04 -10.76
CA ASN A 27 6.67 4.75 -10.46
C ASN A 27 7.09 4.64 -8.98
N ALA A 28 7.61 5.72 -8.39
CA ALA A 28 7.98 5.72 -6.97
C ALA A 28 6.74 5.54 -6.07
N HIS A 29 5.65 6.24 -6.35
CA HIS A 29 4.41 6.09 -5.59
C HIS A 29 3.74 4.74 -5.80
N GLN A 30 3.78 4.19 -7.02
CA GLN A 30 3.31 2.84 -7.29
C GLN A 30 4.08 1.80 -6.49
N ALA A 31 5.41 1.88 -6.48
CA ALA A 31 6.26 0.98 -5.69
C ALA A 31 5.95 1.08 -4.18
N MET A 32 5.61 2.28 -3.68
CA MET A 32 5.14 2.45 -2.31
C MET A 32 3.79 1.77 -2.06
N ALA A 33 2.82 1.92 -2.97
CA ALA A 33 1.51 1.28 -2.86
C ALA A 33 1.64 -0.26 -2.84
N ASP A 34 2.52 -0.80 -3.67
CA ASP A 34 2.79 -2.24 -3.73
C ASP A 34 3.45 -2.74 -2.42
N ALA A 35 4.41 -1.99 -1.88
CA ALA A 35 5.04 -2.29 -0.60
C ALA A 35 4.03 -2.31 0.55
N TYR A 36 3.10 -1.36 0.60
CA TYR A 36 2.01 -1.39 1.58
C TYR A 36 1.09 -2.61 1.39
N GLY A 37 0.82 -3.02 0.16
CA GLY A 37 0.07 -4.25 -0.13
C GLY A 37 0.71 -5.50 0.48
N VAL A 38 2.04 -5.62 0.40
CA VAL A 38 2.79 -6.72 1.05
C VAL A 38 2.63 -6.67 2.57
N LEU A 39 2.80 -5.49 3.17
CA LEU A 39 2.65 -5.32 4.62
C LEU A 39 1.22 -5.61 5.10
N ILE A 40 0.21 -5.26 4.31
CA ILE A 40 -1.20 -5.61 4.58
C ILE A 40 -1.35 -7.14 4.59
N GLY A 41 -0.82 -7.84 3.58
CA GLY A 41 -0.86 -9.30 3.54
C GLY A 41 -0.22 -9.94 4.77
N GLN A 42 0.97 -9.48 5.14
CA GLN A 42 1.66 -9.93 6.35
C GLN A 42 0.86 -9.63 7.63
N SER A 43 0.32 -8.42 7.75
CA SER A 43 -0.47 -8.02 8.91
C SER A 43 -1.74 -8.86 9.05
N LYS A 44 -2.46 -9.11 7.94
CA LYS A 44 -3.65 -9.98 7.94
C LYS A 44 -3.33 -11.42 8.31
N ASN A 45 -2.20 -11.96 7.85
CA ASN A 45 -1.74 -13.29 8.24
C ASN A 45 -1.44 -13.37 9.75
N SER A 46 -0.74 -12.37 10.29
CA SER A 46 -0.38 -12.32 11.71
C SER A 46 -1.59 -12.24 12.65
N ILE A 47 -2.70 -11.68 12.20
CA ILE A 47 -3.95 -11.56 12.98
C ILE A 47 -5.02 -12.60 12.59
N GLY A 48 -4.66 -13.59 11.76
CA GLY A 48 -5.55 -14.68 11.38
C GLY A 48 -6.72 -14.28 10.46
N LEU A 49 -6.65 -13.11 9.82
CA LEU A 49 -7.66 -12.59 8.88
C LEU A 49 -7.51 -13.12 7.45
N VAL A 50 -6.49 -13.93 7.17
CA VAL A 50 -6.41 -14.76 5.97
C VAL A 50 -6.50 -16.21 6.42
N ARG A 51 -7.68 -16.81 6.30
CA ARG A 51 -7.85 -18.26 6.35
C ARG A 51 -8.11 -18.76 4.93
N ALA A 52 -7.52 -19.92 4.64
CA ALA A 52 -7.53 -20.64 3.37
C ALA A 52 -8.93 -20.79 2.75
#